data_AF-A0A0N0K0K2-F1
#
_entry.id   AF-A0A0N0K0K2-F1
#
_cell.length_a   1.000
_cell.length_b   1.000
_cell.length_c   1.000
_cell.angle_alpha   90.00
_cell.angle_beta   90.00
_cell.angle_gamma   90.00
#
_symmetry.space_group_name_H-M   'P 1'
#
loop_
_entity.id
_entity.type
_entity.pdbx_description
1 polymer ?
#
loop_
_entity_poly.entity_id
_entity_poly.type
_entity_poly.pdbx_seq_one_letter_code
_entity_poly.pdbx_strand_id
1 'polypeptide(L)'
;MKTLLKCTAAALMAFGTVASGVIAPAMAQTVQGIGIADQRRAVVESAAFVNANAARPTTYKAQYDAAQAKSNQIRQQLEPLVTKFNADVQAPNAQANQAALQQQLGQIQGLREQGSQEVQEILQPVALSEAYVLEQISDKFDAAVRAAMTKRKISVVFEVGSTLAHNDAYDLTKDITAELNAAIPTAQLVPPQGWLPRAQREQQARQAAASGAAAAPAAPAAQQPEGR
;
A
#
# COMPACT_ATOMS: atom_id res chain seq x y z
N MET A 1 -24.60 32.63 -39.48
CA MET A 1 -24.82 34.08 -39.28
C MET A 1 -24.87 34.29 -37.77
N LYS A 2 -23.89 35.00 -37.16
CA LYS A 2 -24.01 36.42 -36.78
C LYS A 2 -25.39 36.64 -36.11
N THR A 3 -25.53 36.97 -34.83
CA THR A 3 -24.71 37.87 -34.01
C THR A 3 -25.35 37.96 -32.62
N LEU A 4 -24.51 38.15 -31.59
CA LEU A 4 -24.63 39.13 -30.51
C LEU A 4 -26.00 39.35 -29.85
N LEU A 5 -26.06 39.18 -28.52
CA LEU A 5 -26.48 40.30 -27.67
C LEU A 5 -25.93 40.17 -26.25
N LYS A 6 -24.84 40.91 -26.01
CA LYS A 6 -24.45 41.39 -24.69
C LYS A 6 -25.38 42.55 -24.35
N CYS A 7 -26.15 42.44 -23.27
CA CYS A 7 -26.81 43.59 -22.66
C CYS A 7 -26.26 43.77 -21.25
N THR A 8 -25.19 44.57 -21.17
CA THR A 8 -24.85 45.34 -19.97
C THR A 8 -25.79 46.55 -19.90
N ALA A 9 -26.51 46.72 -18.80
CA ALA A 9 -27.01 48.04 -18.40
C ALA A 9 -27.23 48.07 -16.89
N ALA A 10 -26.50 48.98 -16.26
CA ALA A 10 -26.58 49.33 -14.86
C ALA A 10 -27.68 50.39 -14.62
N ALA A 11 -28.12 50.43 -13.36
CA ALA A 11 -28.66 51.59 -12.63
C ALA A 11 -30.14 51.99 -12.87
N LEU A 12 -30.98 51.84 -11.83
CA LEU A 12 -31.49 52.94 -10.98
C LEU A 12 -32.70 52.49 -10.11
N MET A 13 -32.42 52.40 -8.81
CA MET A 13 -33.25 52.70 -7.62
C MET A 13 -34.75 53.04 -7.82
N ALA A 14 -35.63 52.28 -7.15
CA ALA A 14 -36.77 52.81 -6.38
C ALA A 14 -37.41 51.76 -5.45
N PHE A 15 -37.31 52.02 -4.14
CA PHE A 15 -38.24 51.71 -3.05
C PHE A 15 -38.83 50.29 -2.90
N GLY A 16 -38.29 49.58 -1.91
CA GLY A 16 -38.98 48.49 -1.21
C GLY A 16 -38.17 48.10 0.01
N THR A 17 -38.51 48.66 1.18
CA THR A 17 -38.00 48.21 2.47
C THR A 17 -38.52 46.81 2.76
N VAL A 18 -37.83 45.81 2.24
CA VAL A 18 -37.77 44.48 2.83
C VAL A 18 -36.35 44.32 3.34
N ALA A 19 -36.23 44.05 4.63
CA ALA A 19 -34.97 43.69 5.24
C ALA A 19 -34.43 42.46 4.52
N SER A 20 -33.57 42.67 3.53
CA SER A 20 -32.68 41.65 3.01
C SER A 20 -31.66 41.38 4.11
N GLY A 21 -32.11 40.66 5.15
CA GLY A 21 -31.21 39.89 5.98
C GLY A 21 -30.36 39.10 5.02
N VAL A 22 -29.06 39.36 5.09
CA VAL A 22 -28.04 38.63 4.36
C VAL A 22 -28.39 37.16 4.49
N ILE A 23 -28.82 36.52 3.41
CA ILE A 23 -28.82 35.06 3.35
C ILE A 23 -27.33 34.74 3.26
N ALA A 24 -26.64 34.81 4.39
CA ALA A 24 -25.41 34.11 4.57
C ALA A 24 -25.72 32.67 4.13
N PRO A 25 -24.94 32.07 3.22
CA PRO A 25 -25.14 30.66 2.93
C PRO A 25 -25.17 29.97 4.29
N ALA A 26 -26.25 29.24 4.58
CA ALA A 26 -26.34 28.45 5.77
C ALA A 26 -25.07 27.63 5.80
N MET A 27 -24.11 28.02 6.65
CA MET A 27 -22.93 27.24 6.93
C MET A 27 -23.55 25.93 7.40
N ALA A 28 -23.47 24.88 6.56
CA ALA A 28 -23.82 23.55 6.98
C ALA A 28 -23.10 23.38 8.31
N GLN A 29 -23.85 23.28 9.41
CA GLN A 29 -23.28 23.24 10.74
C GLN A 29 -22.54 21.91 10.81
N THR A 30 -21.27 21.95 10.41
CA THR A 30 -20.37 20.82 10.50
C THR A 30 -20.38 20.43 11.96
N VAL A 31 -20.84 19.22 12.26
CA VAL A 31 -20.81 18.70 13.62
C VAL A 31 -19.33 18.69 14.01
N GLN A 32 -18.98 19.64 14.87
CA GLN A 32 -17.59 19.84 15.26
C GLN A 32 -17.13 18.62 16.04
N GLY A 33 -15.88 18.20 15.83
CA GLY A 33 -15.29 17.09 16.56
C GLY A 33 -15.26 15.75 15.82
N ILE A 34 -15.86 15.62 14.64
CA ILE A 34 -15.81 14.40 13.82
C ILE A 34 -15.02 14.68 12.54
N GLY A 35 -14.14 13.74 12.17
CA GLY A 35 -13.45 13.72 10.89
C GLY A 35 -13.48 12.35 10.26
N ILE A 36 -13.22 12.30 8.95
CA ILE A 36 -13.08 11.09 8.17
C ILE A 36 -11.72 11.14 7.49
N ALA A 37 -11.00 10.03 7.50
CA ALA A 37 -9.70 9.93 6.84
C ALA A 37 -9.60 8.62 6.05
N ASP A 38 -8.82 8.67 4.98
CA ASP A 38 -8.36 7.48 4.28
C ASP A 38 -6.86 7.28 4.58
N GLN A 39 -6.56 6.27 5.40
CA GLN A 39 -5.19 6.00 5.81
C GLN A 39 -4.32 5.60 4.60
N ARG A 40 -4.86 4.78 3.69
CA ARG A 40 -4.10 4.30 2.52
C ARG A 40 -3.77 5.45 1.59
N ARG A 41 -4.76 6.30 1.31
CA ARG A 41 -4.60 7.46 0.45
C ARG A 41 -3.63 8.47 1.03
N ALA A 42 -3.71 8.76 2.33
CA ALA A 42 -2.77 9.67 3.00
C ALA A 42 -1.32 9.18 2.91
N VAL A 43 -1.09 7.87 3.03
CA VAL A 43 0.24 7.27 2.88
C VAL A 43 0.73 7.33 1.42
N VAL A 44 -0.11 6.95 0.46
CA VAL A 44 0.27 6.91 -0.97
C VAL A 44 0.47 8.31 -1.56
N GLU A 45 -0.31 9.29 -1.12
CA GLU A 45 -0.15 10.70 -1.55
C GLU A 45 0.98 11.43 -0.83
N SER A 46 1.61 10.81 0.19
CA SER A 46 2.72 11.44 0.91
C SER A 46 3.93 11.65 -0.01
N ALA A 47 4.63 12.76 0.20
CA ALA A 47 5.84 13.13 -0.52
C ALA A 47 6.92 12.04 -0.38
N ALA A 48 7.06 11.44 0.81
CA ALA A 48 7.96 10.32 1.03
C ALA A 48 7.66 9.13 0.11
N PHE A 49 6.40 8.72 -0.02
CA PHE A 49 6.00 7.59 -0.87
C PHE A 49 6.19 7.91 -2.36
N VAL A 50 5.74 9.10 -2.79
CA VAL A 50 5.86 9.55 -4.19
C VAL A 50 7.33 9.65 -4.60
N ASN A 51 8.16 10.30 -3.77
CA ASN A 51 9.60 10.44 -4.02
C ASN A 51 10.31 9.09 -4.00
N ALA A 52 9.96 8.20 -3.06
CA ALA A 52 10.53 6.86 -3.01
C ALA A 52 10.18 6.05 -4.25
N ASN A 53 8.94 6.12 -4.75
CA ASN A 53 8.54 5.42 -5.97
C ASN A 53 9.22 5.98 -7.22
N ALA A 54 9.46 7.28 -7.29
CA ALA A 54 10.21 7.89 -8.38
C ALA A 54 11.70 7.47 -8.36
N ALA A 55 12.30 7.32 -7.17
CA ALA A 55 13.70 6.92 -7.01
C ALA A 55 13.95 5.39 -6.97
N ARG A 56 12.90 4.59 -6.80
CA ARG A 56 12.96 3.12 -6.79
C ARG A 56 13.47 2.51 -8.11
N PRO A 57 12.96 2.87 -9.30
CA PRO A 57 13.44 2.30 -10.55
C PRO A 57 14.90 2.66 -10.86
N THR A 58 15.42 3.76 -10.32
CA THR A 58 16.83 4.13 -10.47
C THR A 58 17.73 3.42 -9.47
N THR A 59 17.31 3.33 -8.20
CA THR A 59 18.06 2.64 -7.13
C THR A 59 18.13 1.13 -7.38
N TYR A 60 17.01 0.53 -7.79
CA TYR A 60 16.90 -0.91 -8.03
C TYR A 60 16.98 -1.27 -9.53
N LYS A 61 17.59 -0.39 -10.34
CA LYS A 61 17.70 -0.59 -11.79
C LYS A 61 18.31 -1.95 -12.14
N ALA A 62 19.36 -2.35 -11.42
CA ALA A 62 20.03 -3.63 -11.63
C ALA A 62 19.08 -4.82 -11.44
N GLN A 63 18.20 -4.77 -10.44
CA GLN A 63 17.21 -5.81 -10.16
C GLN A 63 16.12 -5.84 -11.22
N TYR A 64 15.61 -4.67 -11.65
CA TYR A 64 14.64 -4.61 -12.75
C TYR A 64 15.23 -5.12 -14.07
N ASP A 65 16.46 -4.72 -14.40
CA ASP A 65 17.14 -5.18 -15.62
C ASP A 65 17.40 -6.69 -15.56
N ALA A 66 17.82 -7.23 -14.41
CA ALA A 66 18.01 -8.67 -14.20
C ALA A 66 16.69 -9.44 -14.29
N ALA A 67 15.61 -8.93 -13.69
CA ALA A 67 14.28 -9.55 -13.76
C ALA A 67 13.74 -9.56 -15.20
N GLN A 68 13.96 -8.48 -15.95
CA GLN A 68 13.58 -8.38 -17.35
C GLN A 68 14.41 -9.34 -18.23
N ALA A 69 15.73 -9.40 -18.02
CA ALA A 69 16.62 -10.33 -18.72
C ALA A 69 16.20 -11.79 -18.46
N LYS A 70 15.93 -12.13 -17.20
CA LYS A 70 15.46 -13.46 -16.80
C LYS A 70 14.12 -13.81 -17.44
N SER A 71 13.15 -12.89 -17.39
CA SER A 71 11.85 -13.06 -18.03
C SER A 71 11.97 -13.29 -19.54
N ASN A 72 12.85 -12.55 -20.21
CA ASN A 72 13.13 -12.72 -21.63
C ASN A 72 13.78 -14.08 -21.93
N GLN A 73 14.74 -14.50 -21.11
CA GLN A 73 15.38 -15.82 -21.24
C GLN A 73 14.36 -16.95 -21.10
N ILE A 74 13.49 -16.89 -20.08
CA ILE A 74 12.42 -17.89 -19.88
C ILE A 74 11.47 -17.91 -21.07
N ARG A 75 11.08 -16.74 -21.60
CA ARG A 75 10.25 -16.65 -22.81
C ARG A 75 10.90 -17.33 -24.02
N GLN A 76 12.17 -17.06 -24.28
CA GLN A 76 12.92 -17.67 -25.38
C GLN A 76 13.05 -19.19 -25.24
N GLN A 77 13.11 -19.72 -24.01
CA GLN A 77 13.12 -21.16 -23.76
C GLN A 77 11.72 -21.78 -23.87
N LEU A 78 10.67 -21.07 -23.47
CA LEU A 78 9.28 -21.54 -23.52
C LEU A 78 8.71 -21.54 -24.94
N GLU A 79 9.04 -20.55 -25.76
CA GLU A 79 8.49 -20.37 -27.11
C GLU A 79 8.66 -21.61 -28.02
N PRO A 80 9.86 -22.22 -28.16
CA PRO A 80 10.01 -23.45 -28.94
C PRO A 80 9.30 -24.65 -28.31
N LEU A 81 9.24 -24.75 -26.98
CA LEU A 81 8.56 -25.85 -26.28
C LEU A 81 7.04 -25.79 -26.49
N VAL A 82 6.45 -24.60 -26.39
CA VAL A 82 5.02 -24.36 -26.63
C VAL A 82 4.69 -24.57 -28.11
N THR A 83 5.53 -24.10 -29.04
CA THR A 83 5.35 -24.33 -30.47
C THR A 83 5.39 -25.83 -30.80
N LYS A 84 6.37 -26.55 -30.26
CA LYS A 84 6.48 -28.01 -30.39
C LYS A 84 5.26 -28.72 -29.80
N PHE A 85 4.84 -28.34 -28.60
CA PHE A 85 3.65 -28.91 -27.95
C PHE A 85 2.40 -28.73 -28.81
N ASN A 86 2.16 -27.52 -29.32
CA ASN A 86 1.02 -27.24 -30.19
C ASN A 86 1.06 -28.05 -31.50
N ALA A 87 2.25 -28.22 -32.10
CA ALA A 87 2.43 -29.06 -33.28
C ALA A 87 2.17 -30.55 -32.99
N ASP A 88 2.69 -31.06 -31.87
CA ASP A 88 2.54 -32.47 -31.45
C ASP A 88 1.08 -32.81 -31.10
N VAL A 89 0.31 -31.86 -30.55
CA VAL A 89 -1.13 -32.04 -30.27
C VAL A 89 -1.96 -32.07 -31.56
N GLN A 90 -1.55 -31.34 -32.59
CA GLN A 90 -2.24 -31.32 -33.90
C GLN A 90 -1.84 -32.49 -34.81
N ALA A 91 -0.81 -33.26 -34.43
CA ALA A 91 -0.32 -34.35 -35.24
C ALA A 91 -1.29 -35.55 -35.25
N PRO A 92 -1.40 -36.31 -36.37
CA PRO A 92 -2.30 -37.46 -36.46
C PRO A 92 -2.03 -38.57 -35.43
N ASN A 93 -0.80 -38.62 -34.89
CA ASN A 93 -0.34 -39.57 -33.89
C ASN A 93 -0.41 -39.05 -32.44
N ALA A 94 -1.07 -37.91 -32.19
CA ALA A 94 -1.19 -37.32 -30.85
C ALA A 94 -1.70 -38.32 -29.79
N GLN A 95 -2.64 -39.19 -30.17
CA GLN A 95 -3.19 -40.23 -29.29
C GLN A 95 -2.13 -41.25 -28.84
N ALA A 96 -1.18 -41.60 -29.72
CA ALA A 96 -0.09 -42.54 -29.43
C ALA A 96 1.04 -41.87 -28.62
N ASN A 97 1.20 -40.55 -28.73
CA ASN A 97 2.23 -39.76 -28.05
C ASN A 97 1.75 -39.12 -26.74
N GLN A 98 0.65 -39.60 -26.15
CA GLN A 98 0.03 -38.99 -24.97
C GLN A 98 1.00 -38.85 -23.78
N ALA A 99 1.86 -39.85 -23.55
CA ALA A 99 2.87 -39.80 -22.50
C ALA A 99 3.93 -38.71 -22.73
N ALA A 100 4.36 -38.51 -23.99
CA ALA A 100 5.31 -37.46 -24.35
C ALA A 100 4.68 -36.05 -24.23
N LEU A 101 3.41 -35.90 -24.61
CA LEU A 101 2.65 -34.67 -24.45
C LEU A 101 2.50 -34.29 -22.96
N GLN A 102 2.21 -35.24 -22.08
CA GLN A 102 2.15 -35.00 -20.63
C GLN A 102 3.51 -34.56 -20.07
N GLN A 103 4.61 -35.19 -20.50
CA GLN A 103 5.96 -34.80 -20.10
C GLN A 103 6.30 -33.36 -20.56
N GLN A 104 6.00 -33.01 -21.81
CA GLN A 104 6.20 -31.64 -22.32
C GLN A 104 5.36 -30.61 -21.57
N LEU A 105 4.10 -30.94 -21.26
CA LEU A 105 3.22 -30.06 -20.48
C LEU A 105 3.82 -29.81 -19.09
N GLY A 106 4.28 -30.87 -18.41
CA GLY A 106 4.96 -30.76 -17.12
C GLY A 106 6.23 -29.91 -17.19
N GLN A 107 7.02 -30.06 -18.24
CA GLN A 107 8.21 -29.24 -18.47
C GLN A 107 7.87 -27.76 -18.66
N ILE A 108 6.85 -27.45 -19.48
CA ILE A 108 6.38 -26.08 -19.70
C ILE A 108 5.86 -25.46 -18.41
N GLN A 109 5.07 -26.20 -17.64
CA GLN A 109 4.54 -25.73 -16.35
C GLN A 109 5.68 -25.48 -15.35
N GLY A 110 6.59 -26.43 -15.19
CA GLY A 110 7.74 -26.32 -14.30
C GLY A 110 8.62 -25.12 -14.67
N LEU A 111 8.89 -24.88 -15.96
CA LEU A 111 9.70 -23.75 -16.39
C LEU A 111 9.01 -22.39 -16.15
N ARG A 112 7.67 -22.33 -16.28
CA ARG A 112 6.91 -21.12 -15.94
C ARG A 112 6.97 -20.83 -14.44
N GLU A 113 6.82 -21.85 -13.62
CA GLU A 113 6.79 -21.70 -12.16
C GLU A 113 8.18 -21.42 -11.58
N GLN A 114 9.21 -22.11 -12.05
CA GLN A 114 10.59 -21.77 -11.72
C GLN A 114 10.91 -20.34 -12.17
N GLY A 115 10.48 -19.98 -13.38
CA GLY A 115 10.70 -18.66 -13.92
C GLY A 115 10.04 -17.53 -13.11
N SER A 116 8.81 -17.74 -12.63
CA SER A 116 8.13 -16.76 -11.77
C SER A 116 8.80 -16.65 -10.40
N GLN A 117 9.24 -17.77 -9.82
CA GLN A 117 9.97 -17.78 -8.55
C GLN A 117 11.30 -17.04 -8.66
N GLU A 118 12.10 -17.30 -9.68
CA GLU A 118 13.39 -16.64 -9.86
C GLU A 118 13.24 -15.13 -10.10
N VAL A 119 12.22 -14.71 -10.87
CA VAL A 119 11.91 -13.28 -11.04
C VAL A 119 11.47 -12.66 -9.71
N GLN A 120 10.66 -13.37 -8.92
CA GLN A 120 10.23 -12.93 -7.61
C GLN A 120 11.41 -12.78 -6.64
N GLU A 121 12.37 -13.70 -6.67
CA GLU A 121 13.61 -13.64 -5.89
C GLU A 121 14.48 -12.45 -6.29
N ILE A 122 14.62 -12.18 -7.59
CA ILE A 122 15.36 -11.00 -8.09
C ILE A 122 14.69 -9.69 -7.61
N LEU A 123 13.36 -9.65 -7.58
CA LEU A 123 12.58 -8.50 -7.14
C LEU A 123 12.35 -8.45 -5.62
N GLN A 124 12.74 -9.48 -4.87
CA GLN A 124 12.63 -9.52 -3.42
C GLN A 124 13.24 -8.30 -2.71
N PRO A 125 14.46 -7.81 -3.05
CA PRO A 125 14.99 -6.57 -2.47
C PRO A 125 14.12 -5.34 -2.74
N VAL A 126 13.41 -5.29 -3.87
CA VAL A 126 12.46 -4.23 -4.19
C VAL A 126 11.26 -4.31 -3.25
N ALA A 127 10.69 -5.50 -3.06
CA ALA A 127 9.58 -5.70 -2.12
C ALA A 127 9.98 -5.34 -0.68
N LEU A 128 11.20 -5.67 -0.25
CA LEU A 128 11.73 -5.29 1.07
C LEU A 128 11.87 -3.76 1.21
N SER A 129 12.35 -3.09 0.17
CA SER A 129 12.39 -1.62 0.10
C SER A 129 10.99 -0.99 0.21
N GLU A 130 9.99 -1.58 -0.42
CA GLU A 130 8.58 -1.15 -0.34
C GLU A 130 8.08 -1.22 1.10
N ALA A 131 8.30 -2.38 1.74
CA ALA A 131 7.94 -2.58 3.14
C ALA A 131 8.66 -1.59 4.07
N TYR A 132 9.94 -1.29 3.82
CA TYR A 132 10.71 -0.37 4.65
C TYR A 132 10.27 1.09 4.51
N VAL A 133 9.96 1.55 3.29
CA VAL A 133 9.39 2.88 3.06
C VAL A 133 8.03 3.00 3.76
N LEU A 134 7.18 1.97 3.63
CA LEU A 134 5.87 1.94 4.27
C LEU A 134 5.99 1.95 5.80
N GLU A 135 6.94 1.20 6.38
CA GLU A 135 7.19 1.19 7.83
C GLU A 135 7.59 2.59 8.33
N GLN A 136 8.53 3.25 7.65
CA GLN A 136 8.97 4.62 8.00
C GLN A 136 7.81 5.63 7.97
N ILE A 137 6.93 5.56 6.96
CA ILE A 137 5.76 6.45 6.86
C ILE A 137 4.75 6.11 7.97
N SER A 138 4.50 4.81 8.19
CA SER A 138 3.54 4.34 9.21
C SER A 138 3.97 4.74 10.62
N ASP A 139 5.27 4.78 10.92
CA ASP A 139 5.80 5.21 12.21
C ASP A 139 5.55 6.70 12.50
N LYS A 140 5.36 7.52 11.46
CA LYS A 140 5.00 8.94 11.59
C LYS A 140 3.51 9.20 11.43
N PHE A 141 2.76 8.24 10.90
CA PHE A 141 1.33 8.37 10.60
C PHE A 141 0.50 8.72 11.83
N ASP A 142 0.66 7.99 12.93
CA ASP A 142 -0.11 8.21 14.15
C ASP A 142 0.13 9.60 14.77
N ALA A 143 1.37 10.11 14.71
CA ALA A 143 1.68 11.49 15.12
C ALA A 143 1.06 12.52 14.17
N ALA A 144 1.10 12.27 12.85
CA ALA A 144 0.49 13.13 11.84
C ALA A 144 -1.04 13.22 11.99
N VAL A 145 -1.71 12.10 12.28
CA VAL A 145 -3.15 12.06 12.56
C VAL A 145 -3.49 12.93 13.78
N ARG A 146 -2.77 12.78 14.89
CA ARG A 146 -3.02 13.61 16.09
C ARG A 146 -2.77 15.10 15.85
N ALA A 147 -1.74 15.44 15.08
CA ALA A 147 -1.46 16.83 14.70
C ALA A 147 -2.58 17.43 13.84
N ALA A 148 -3.07 16.67 12.84
CA ALA A 148 -4.19 17.08 11.98
C ALA A 148 -5.49 17.23 12.80
N MET A 149 -5.80 16.27 13.68
CA MET A 149 -6.93 16.33 14.61
C MET A 149 -6.87 17.57 15.50
N THR A 150 -5.70 17.89 16.05
CA THR A 150 -5.51 19.07 16.90
C THR A 150 -5.73 20.37 16.12
N LYS A 151 -5.16 20.48 14.92
CA LYS A 151 -5.32 21.66 14.04
C LYS A 151 -6.78 21.89 13.62
N ARG A 152 -7.49 20.80 13.33
CA ARG A 152 -8.90 20.83 12.89
C ARG A 152 -9.90 20.72 14.03
N LYS A 153 -9.44 20.65 15.29
CA LYS A 153 -10.25 20.49 16.50
C LYS A 153 -11.21 19.29 16.42
N ILE A 154 -10.71 18.17 15.91
CA ILE A 154 -11.45 16.91 15.77
C ILE A 154 -11.06 15.98 16.91
N SER A 155 -12.06 15.37 17.54
CA SER A 155 -11.91 14.46 18.68
C SER A 155 -11.96 13.00 18.25
N VAL A 156 -12.66 12.70 17.15
CA VAL A 156 -12.82 11.34 16.62
C VAL A 156 -12.63 11.34 15.11
N VAL A 157 -11.80 10.42 14.61
CA VAL A 157 -11.60 10.19 13.18
C VAL A 157 -12.12 8.80 12.83
N PHE A 158 -12.93 8.72 11.79
CA PHE A 158 -13.41 7.47 11.21
C PHE A 158 -12.67 7.18 9.91
N GLU A 159 -12.45 5.89 9.63
CA GLU A 159 -11.94 5.49 8.32
C GLU A 159 -13.02 5.70 7.25
N VAL A 160 -12.64 6.14 6.05
CA VAL A 160 -13.57 6.40 4.93
C VAL A 160 -14.50 5.21 4.63
N GLY A 161 -14.02 3.97 4.79
CA GLY A 161 -14.80 2.74 4.58
C GLY A 161 -15.85 2.45 5.65
N SER A 162 -15.89 3.22 6.75
CA SER A 162 -16.88 3.09 7.83
C SER A 162 -18.10 3.99 7.65
N THR A 163 -18.16 4.75 6.54
CA THR A 163 -19.21 5.74 6.28
C THR A 163 -19.87 5.50 4.91
N LEU A 164 -21.18 5.71 4.81
CA LEU A 164 -21.91 5.56 3.53
C LEU A 164 -21.80 6.80 2.64
N ALA A 165 -21.73 7.99 3.24
CA ALA A 165 -21.55 9.26 2.57
C ALA A 165 -21.05 10.30 3.56
N HIS A 166 -20.24 11.24 3.09
CA HIS A 166 -19.77 12.38 3.87
C HIS A 166 -19.53 13.59 2.96
N ASN A 167 -19.44 14.76 3.57
CA ASN A 167 -19.00 15.98 2.89
C ASN A 167 -17.46 16.06 2.96
N ASP A 168 -16.83 16.59 1.91
CA ASP A 168 -15.39 16.92 1.87
C ASP A 168 -14.93 17.79 3.05
N ALA A 169 -15.83 18.58 3.64
CA ALA A 169 -15.54 19.37 4.85
C ALA A 169 -15.09 18.50 6.05
N TYR A 170 -15.50 17.23 6.11
CA TYR A 170 -15.10 16.28 7.14
C TYR A 170 -13.84 15.48 6.77
N ASP A 171 -13.35 15.59 5.52
CA ASP A 171 -12.17 14.86 5.05
C ASP A 171 -10.89 15.48 5.64
N LEU A 172 -10.19 14.68 6.43
CA LEU A 172 -8.90 14.99 7.05
C LEU A 172 -7.72 14.45 6.26
N THR A 173 -7.94 13.67 5.21
CA THR A 173 -6.88 12.97 4.47
C THR A 173 -5.81 13.95 4.01
N LYS A 174 -6.20 15.09 3.44
CA LYS A 174 -5.25 16.13 2.99
C LYS A 174 -4.46 16.77 4.13
N ASP A 175 -5.11 17.01 5.27
CA ASP A 175 -4.46 17.57 6.45
C ASP A 175 -3.44 16.56 7.00
N ILE A 176 -3.81 15.28 7.08
CA ILE A 176 -2.91 14.19 7.50
C ILE A 176 -1.73 14.05 6.54
N THR A 177 -1.97 14.10 5.22
CA THR A 177 -0.90 14.07 4.21
C THR A 177 0.05 15.27 4.39
N ALA A 178 -0.46 16.47 4.69
CA ALA A 178 0.38 17.63 4.95
C ALA A 178 1.25 17.46 6.20
N GLU A 179 0.69 16.93 7.29
CA GLU A 179 1.46 16.61 8.50
C GLU A 179 2.49 15.50 8.26
N LEU A 180 2.13 14.47 7.47
CA LEU A 180 3.06 13.42 7.04
C LEU A 180 4.22 14.01 6.23
N ASN A 181 3.95 14.90 5.29
CA ASN A 181 4.97 15.56 4.48
C ASN A 181 5.92 16.42 5.32
N ALA A 182 5.42 17.03 6.40
CA ALA A 182 6.23 17.77 7.35
C ALA A 182 7.07 16.84 8.25
N ALA A 183 6.52 15.70 8.67
CA ALA A 183 7.18 14.75 9.56
C ALA A 183 8.21 13.86 8.86
N ILE A 184 7.93 13.46 7.61
CA ILE A 184 8.77 12.61 6.77
C ILE A 184 8.70 13.10 5.31
N PRO A 185 9.52 14.09 4.92
CA PRO A 185 9.53 14.58 3.54
C PRO A 185 10.18 13.57 2.57
N THR A 186 11.12 12.76 3.07
CA THR A 186 11.82 11.73 2.31
C THR A 186 11.91 10.44 3.13
N ALA A 187 11.76 9.29 2.47
CA ALA A 187 11.98 7.98 3.05
C ALA A 187 13.25 7.35 2.48
N GLN A 188 13.90 6.49 3.26
CA GLN A 188 15.05 5.74 2.79
C GLN A 188 14.61 4.50 2.01
N LEU A 189 15.16 4.31 0.80
CA LEU A 189 14.80 3.21 -0.10
C LEU A 189 15.54 1.91 0.19
N VAL A 190 16.74 1.98 0.76
CA VAL A 190 17.56 0.80 1.03
C VAL A 190 17.41 0.46 2.52
N PRO A 191 16.81 -0.69 2.87
CA PRO A 191 16.75 -1.12 4.25
C PRO A 191 18.16 -1.40 4.79
N PRO A 192 18.45 -1.12 6.07
CA PRO A 192 19.74 -1.44 6.66
C PRO A 192 19.98 -2.96 6.72
N GLN A 193 21.24 -3.38 6.76
CA GLN A 193 21.56 -4.81 6.81
C GLN A 193 20.94 -5.48 8.05
N GLY A 194 20.37 -6.67 7.86
CA GLY A 194 19.68 -7.41 8.92
C GLY A 194 18.27 -6.89 9.25
N TRP A 195 17.78 -5.87 8.54
CA TRP A 195 16.40 -5.41 8.72
C TRP A 195 15.41 -6.47 8.23
N LEU A 196 14.41 -6.73 9.07
CA LEU A 196 13.30 -7.65 8.80
C LEU A 196 11.99 -6.86 8.91
N PRO A 197 11.04 -7.06 7.96
CA PRO A 197 9.73 -6.41 8.02
C PRO A 197 9.03 -6.67 9.35
N ARG A 198 8.27 -5.68 9.86
CA ARG A 198 7.50 -5.80 11.11
C ARG A 198 6.70 -7.11 11.19
N ALA A 199 6.00 -7.50 10.13
CA ALA A 199 5.21 -8.73 10.10
C ALA A 199 6.05 -9.99 10.36
N GLN A 200 7.28 -10.06 9.81
CA GLN A 200 8.19 -11.17 10.07
C GLN A 200 8.74 -11.13 11.49
N ARG A 201 9.08 -9.94 12.02
CA ARG A 201 9.52 -9.80 13.41
C ARG A 201 8.43 -10.22 14.41
N GLU A 202 7.19 -9.83 14.17
CA GLU A 202 6.05 -10.24 14.99
C GLU A 202 5.80 -11.74 14.94
N GLN A 203 5.92 -12.36 13.76
CA GLN A 203 5.82 -13.81 13.62
C GLN A 203 6.94 -14.54 14.38
N GLN A 204 8.18 -14.08 14.27
CA GLN A 204 9.32 -14.63 15.02
C GLN A 204 9.13 -14.46 16.54
N ALA A 205 8.64 -13.29 16.98
CA ALA A 205 8.34 -13.05 18.39
C ALA A 205 7.23 -13.97 18.92
N ARG A 206 6.18 -14.23 18.12
CA ARG A 206 5.11 -15.18 18.48
C ARG A 206 5.62 -16.62 18.57
N GLN A 207 6.53 -17.02 17.69
CA GLN A 207 7.16 -18.35 17.72
C GLN A 207 8.12 -18.51 18.92
N ALA A 208 8.87 -17.46 19.26
CA ALA A 208 9.72 -17.43 20.45
C ALA A 208 8.90 -17.48 21.75
N ALA A 209 7.77 -16.76 21.81
CA ALA A 209 6.85 -16.82 22.95
C ALA A 209 6.20 -18.21 23.12
N ALA A 210 5.88 -18.89 22.01
CA ALA A 210 5.32 -20.25 22.04
C ALA A 210 6.34 -21.32 22.47
N SER A 211 7.63 -21.12 22.20
CA SER A 211 8.72 -22.04 22.60
C SER A 211 9.28 -21.74 24.00
N GLY A 212 9.24 -20.48 24.46
CA GLY A 212 9.62 -20.08 25.81
C GLY A 212 8.64 -20.51 26.92
N ALA A 213 7.38 -20.78 26.57
CA ALA A 213 6.39 -21.34 27.51
C ALA A 213 6.64 -22.83 27.86
N ALA A 214 7.53 -23.53 27.13
CA ALA A 214 7.91 -24.91 27.41
C ALA A 214 9.17 -25.03 28.31
N ALA A 215 9.79 -23.91 28.69
CA ALA A 215 11.01 -23.87 29.51
C ALA A 215 10.83 -23.07 30.80
N ALA A 216 9.64 -23.12 31.42
CA ALA A 216 9.52 -22.73 32.82
C ALA A 216 10.42 -23.66 33.66
N PRO A 217 11.45 -23.16 34.36
CA PRO A 217 12.21 -23.99 35.27
C PRO A 217 11.27 -24.41 36.41
N ALA A 218 11.19 -25.72 36.64
CA ALA A 218 10.56 -26.26 37.84
C ALA A 218 11.16 -25.54 39.06
N ALA A 219 10.30 -24.87 39.83
CA ALA A 219 10.67 -24.28 41.10
C ALA A 219 11.33 -25.35 41.99
N PRO A 220 12.52 -25.11 42.57
CA PRO A 220 13.07 -26.02 43.55
C PRO A 220 12.13 -26.03 44.75
N ALA A 221 11.57 -27.19 45.05
CA ALA A 221 10.92 -27.46 46.32
C ALA A 221 11.97 -27.34 47.44
N ALA A 222 12.08 -26.16 48.05
CA ALA A 222 12.83 -25.95 49.27
C ALA A 222 12.04 -26.54 50.45
N GLN A 223 12.73 -27.38 51.20
CA GLN A 223 12.25 -28.31 52.22
C GLN A 223 11.65 -27.60 53.45
N GLN A 224 10.72 -28.31 54.09
CA GLN A 224 10.06 -27.99 55.36
C GLN A 224 11.04 -27.70 56.52
N PRO A 225 10.58 -26.97 57.56
CA PRO A 225 11.42 -26.51 58.65
C PRO A 225 11.59 -27.58 59.74
N GLU A 226 12.83 -27.86 60.13
CA GLU A 226 13.16 -28.60 61.34
C GLU A 226 14.07 -27.76 62.25
N GLY A 227 13.56 -27.46 63.45
CA GLY A 227 14.33 -27.22 64.67
C GLY A 227 14.96 -25.84 64.84
N ARG A 228 14.39 -25.04 65.76
CA ARG A 228 15.00 -24.76 67.08
C ARG A 228 14.08 -23.92 67.96
#